data_AF-A0A2K4ZIF4-F1
#
_entry.id   AF-A0A2K4ZIF4-F1
#
_cell.length_a   1.000
_cell.length_b   1.000
_cell.length_c   1.000
_cell.angle_alpha   90.00
_cell.angle_beta   90.00
_cell.angle_gamma   90.00
#
_symmetry.space_group_name_H-M   'P 1'
#
loop_
_entity.id
_entity.type
_entity.pdbx_description
1 polymer ?
#
loop_
_entity_poly.entity_id
_entity_poly.type
_entity_poly.pdbx_seq_one_letter_code
_entity_poly.pdbx_strand_id
1 'polypeptide(L)'
;MKKLLSIVITLCALAGAAVFWILGGSLCTKMRGGPEELASGTTFSEAEGRYISYEAAYPIASRVEEYYSGDPDRVRTMGYVVYDQERQAFIYIVVSDNDKGRLENLMWDLHLSAEMRAGKDMEPFTAWGSLEPMESEAVEEMLAAVEDSEIVDSYMSSGGSGSHYEAYFNSDEYGKVMAAMGKALEEGWQQSDWYYIVDGSINGLSGGDIWICAFAAGLNLLIAVFRLIALLRGAGKHSDKAEKSGSKLDRFLAAQRDWVEDWCDYSLNRGRRLGYLSVLGGVVIFLAIGIFVKVPVQKLLVFYLSLGVLLGELTGLLFWFGQKGQAKPGKILKKLEKSVKKELPSASEQEDFAEDVLNAGSEWQFREKTKDAMLQGVVGSRYWVALSWNGQATVIDSERLDKIETATISGQVRSGKVRVSYVSYVARFYYRNATPKKTFDKALSFNWEDSLGLFMVLVRKRVGDNVKITAV
;
A
#
# COMPACT_ATOMS: atom_id res chain seq x y z
N MET A 1 26.70 -12.40 -6.40
CA MET A 1 25.38 -12.36 -5.74
C MET A 1 24.54 -11.10 -6.03
N LYS A 2 25.05 -9.85 -5.83
CA LYS A 2 24.27 -8.60 -6.04
C LYS A 2 23.67 -8.46 -7.47
N LYS A 3 24.41 -8.87 -8.52
CA LYS A 3 23.96 -8.79 -9.93
C LYS A 3 22.86 -9.79 -10.26
N LEU A 4 22.98 -11.05 -9.82
CA LEU A 4 21.98 -12.11 -10.02
C LEU A 4 20.65 -11.74 -9.35
N LEU A 5 20.69 -11.33 -8.08
CA LEU A 5 19.50 -10.86 -7.38
C LEU A 5 18.84 -9.70 -8.12
N SER A 6 19.64 -8.77 -8.68
CA SER A 6 19.09 -7.66 -9.43
C SER A 6 18.39 -8.08 -10.72
N ILE A 7 18.93 -9.08 -11.43
CA ILE A 7 18.30 -9.66 -12.63
C ILE A 7 16.98 -10.35 -12.27
N VAL A 8 17.00 -11.22 -11.25
CA VAL A 8 15.81 -11.95 -10.79
C VAL A 8 14.66 -11.00 -10.50
N ILE A 9 14.92 -9.91 -9.76
CA ILE A 9 13.82 -9.00 -9.41
C ILE A 9 13.36 -8.16 -10.60
N THR A 10 14.25 -7.80 -11.53
CA THR A 10 13.82 -7.17 -12.79
C THR A 10 12.90 -8.10 -13.56
N LEU A 11 13.20 -9.40 -13.62
CA LEU A 11 12.33 -10.40 -14.25
C LEU A 11 11.01 -10.56 -13.51
N CYS A 12 11.02 -10.59 -12.17
CA CYS A 12 9.78 -10.63 -11.38
C CYS A 12 8.90 -9.41 -11.62
N ALA A 13 9.47 -8.20 -11.69
CA ALA A 13 8.72 -6.99 -11.99
C ALA A 13 8.14 -7.00 -13.41
N LEU A 14 8.89 -7.50 -14.41
CA LEU A 14 8.36 -7.70 -15.76
C LEU A 14 7.23 -8.73 -15.80
N ALA A 15 7.39 -9.85 -15.09
CA ALA A 15 6.36 -10.88 -14.98
C ALA A 15 5.10 -10.33 -14.29
N GLY A 16 5.25 -9.56 -13.21
CA GLY A 16 4.15 -8.87 -12.54
C GLY A 16 3.42 -7.92 -13.48
N ALA A 17 4.15 -7.09 -14.22
CA ALA A 17 3.56 -6.19 -15.22
C ALA A 17 2.77 -6.97 -16.29
N ALA A 18 3.32 -8.06 -16.82
CA ALA A 18 2.66 -8.89 -17.83
C ALA A 18 1.42 -9.59 -17.27
N VAL A 19 1.48 -10.16 -16.07
CA VAL A 19 0.36 -10.85 -15.42
C VAL A 19 -0.79 -9.87 -15.17
N PHE A 20 -0.52 -8.70 -14.58
CA PHE A 20 -1.57 -7.71 -14.33
C PHE A 20 -2.12 -7.09 -15.61
N TRP A 21 -1.30 -7.00 -16.66
CA TRP A 21 -1.80 -6.61 -17.99
C TRP A 21 -2.71 -7.67 -18.61
N ILE A 22 -2.39 -8.95 -18.47
CA ILE A 22 -3.26 -10.04 -18.95
C ILE A 22 -4.58 -10.06 -18.17
N LEU A 23 -4.53 -9.88 -16.85
CA LEU A 23 -5.71 -9.90 -15.98
C LEU A 23 -6.61 -8.67 -16.16
N GLY A 24 -6.03 -7.47 -16.32
CA GLY A 24 -6.78 -6.21 -16.32
C GLY A 24 -6.84 -5.49 -17.68
N GLY A 25 -6.02 -5.88 -18.65
CA GLY A 25 -5.86 -5.13 -19.90
C GLY A 25 -7.11 -5.12 -20.78
N SER A 26 -7.74 -6.29 -20.98
CA SER A 26 -9.01 -6.40 -21.72
C SER A 26 -10.15 -5.66 -21.00
N LEU A 27 -10.18 -5.71 -19.68
CA LEU A 27 -11.16 -5.00 -18.85
C LEU A 27 -10.96 -3.48 -18.95
N CYS A 28 -9.71 -2.99 -18.96
CA CYS A 28 -9.41 -1.59 -19.19
C CYS A 28 -9.84 -1.11 -20.58
N THR A 29 -9.69 -1.95 -21.60
CA THR A 29 -10.16 -1.60 -22.95
C THR A 29 -11.69 -1.56 -23.02
N LYS A 30 -12.40 -2.53 -22.41
CA LYS A 30 -13.87 -2.50 -22.30
C LYS A 30 -14.35 -1.24 -21.57
N MET A 31 -13.77 -0.94 -20.41
CA MET A 31 -14.11 0.24 -19.62
C MET A 31 -13.87 1.56 -20.38
N ARG A 32 -12.83 1.65 -21.21
CA ARG A 32 -12.58 2.84 -22.05
C ARG A 32 -13.47 2.93 -23.28
N GLY A 33 -13.86 1.79 -23.84
CA GLY A 33 -14.79 1.72 -24.98
C GLY A 33 -16.20 2.15 -24.59
N GLY A 34 -16.56 1.97 -23.33
CA GLY A 34 -17.92 2.17 -22.85
C GLY A 34 -18.79 0.93 -23.11
N PRO A 35 -19.98 0.88 -22.48
CA PRO A 35 -20.93 -0.20 -22.72
C PRO A 35 -21.49 -0.11 -24.14
N GLU A 36 -21.67 -1.27 -24.78
CA GLU A 36 -22.34 -1.37 -26.07
C GLU A 36 -23.86 -1.39 -25.87
N GLU A 37 -24.61 -0.57 -26.60
CA GLU A 37 -26.07 -0.62 -26.53
C GLU A 37 -26.59 -2.00 -26.96
N LEU A 38 -27.49 -2.58 -26.16
CA LEU A 38 -28.10 -3.86 -26.51
C LEU A 38 -29.01 -3.67 -27.73
N ALA A 39 -28.53 -4.11 -28.89
CA ALA A 39 -29.22 -3.90 -30.15
C ALA A 39 -30.62 -4.53 -30.15
N SER A 40 -31.57 -3.79 -30.71
CA SER A 40 -32.93 -4.26 -30.98
C SER A 40 -32.91 -5.61 -31.73
N GLY A 41 -33.74 -6.54 -31.29
CA GLY A 41 -33.83 -7.90 -31.80
C GLY A 41 -32.72 -8.88 -31.38
N THR A 42 -31.70 -8.44 -30.64
CA THR A 42 -30.67 -9.34 -30.09
C THR A 42 -31.17 -9.97 -28.79
N THR A 43 -31.17 -11.28 -28.68
CA THR A 43 -31.57 -12.00 -27.46
C THR A 43 -30.53 -11.83 -26.34
N PHE A 44 -30.90 -12.08 -25.08
CA PHE A 44 -29.94 -12.05 -23.97
C PHE A 44 -28.84 -13.10 -24.13
N SER A 45 -29.17 -14.29 -24.64
CA SER A 45 -28.19 -15.36 -24.90
C SER A 45 -27.13 -14.96 -25.94
N GLU A 46 -27.52 -14.25 -27.00
CA GLU A 46 -26.57 -13.72 -27.98
C GLU A 46 -25.68 -12.58 -27.43
N ALA A 47 -26.11 -11.95 -26.34
CA ALA A 47 -25.39 -10.86 -25.67
C ALA A 47 -24.58 -11.31 -24.44
N GLU A 48 -24.58 -12.60 -24.10
CA GLU A 48 -23.91 -13.14 -22.92
C GLU A 48 -22.42 -12.77 -22.85
N GLY A 49 -21.97 -12.33 -21.66
CA GLY A 49 -20.59 -11.92 -21.36
C GLY A 49 -20.17 -10.59 -21.99
N ARG A 50 -21.05 -9.93 -22.77
CA ARG A 50 -20.79 -8.61 -23.34
C ARG A 50 -21.03 -7.53 -22.28
N TYR A 51 -20.26 -6.46 -22.38
CA TYR A 51 -20.42 -5.27 -21.55
C TYR A 51 -21.41 -4.35 -22.25
N ILE A 52 -22.64 -4.29 -21.73
CA ILE A 52 -23.78 -3.67 -22.42
C ILE A 52 -24.41 -2.52 -21.62
N SER A 53 -25.14 -1.68 -22.34
CA SER A 53 -26.08 -0.70 -21.82
C SER A 53 -27.49 -1.20 -22.10
N TYR A 54 -28.34 -1.22 -21.09
CA TYR A 54 -29.69 -1.77 -21.11
C TYR A 54 -30.68 -0.75 -20.55
N GLU A 55 -31.78 -0.50 -21.26
CA GLU A 55 -32.85 0.38 -20.81
C GLU A 55 -33.93 -0.41 -20.07
N ALA A 56 -33.98 -0.25 -18.75
CA ALA A 56 -34.92 -0.89 -17.86
C ALA A 56 -36.18 -0.04 -17.70
N ALA A 57 -37.21 -0.35 -18.49
CA ALA A 57 -38.45 0.41 -18.51
C ALA A 57 -39.55 -0.15 -17.58
N TYR A 58 -39.51 -1.46 -17.29
CA TYR A 58 -40.62 -2.15 -16.64
C TYR A 58 -40.18 -3.01 -15.43
N PRO A 59 -39.66 -2.41 -14.34
CA PRO A 59 -39.42 -3.14 -13.10
C PRO A 59 -40.75 -3.61 -12.47
N ILE A 60 -40.85 -4.90 -12.16
CA ILE A 60 -42.07 -5.55 -11.64
C ILE A 60 -41.92 -6.15 -10.25
N ALA A 61 -40.69 -6.39 -9.81
CA ALA A 61 -40.38 -6.92 -8.49
C ALA A 61 -39.02 -6.41 -8.02
N SER A 62 -38.81 -6.38 -6.71
CA SER A 62 -37.53 -5.99 -6.12
C SER A 62 -37.15 -6.86 -4.93
N ARG A 63 -35.86 -6.95 -4.64
CA ARG A 63 -35.32 -7.72 -3.52
C ARG A 63 -34.04 -7.09 -2.99
N VAL A 64 -33.80 -7.26 -1.69
CA VAL A 64 -32.51 -6.92 -1.07
C VAL A 64 -31.47 -8.00 -1.39
N GLU A 65 -30.38 -7.60 -2.03
CA GLU A 65 -29.25 -8.48 -2.38
C GLU A 65 -28.20 -8.57 -1.27
N GLU A 66 -27.81 -7.42 -0.72
CA GLU A 66 -26.77 -7.36 0.30
C GLU A 66 -27.11 -6.27 1.31
N TYR A 67 -26.90 -6.56 2.61
CA TYR A 67 -26.93 -5.57 3.69
C TYR A 67 -25.50 -5.14 4.04
N TYR A 68 -25.33 -3.92 4.55
CA TYR A 68 -24.04 -3.50 5.10
C TYR A 68 -23.66 -4.37 6.30
N SER A 69 -22.44 -4.92 6.27
CA SER A 69 -21.93 -5.77 7.36
C SER A 69 -22.05 -5.08 8.72
N GLY A 70 -22.88 -5.66 9.60
CA GLY A 70 -23.11 -5.20 10.96
C GLY A 70 -24.39 -4.37 11.16
N ASP A 71 -25.16 -4.11 10.11
CA ASP A 71 -26.42 -3.37 10.17
C ASP A 71 -27.48 -4.01 9.24
N PRO A 72 -28.43 -4.80 9.78
CA PRO A 72 -29.46 -5.48 9.00
C PRO A 72 -30.53 -4.52 8.45
N ASP A 73 -30.55 -3.26 8.86
CA ASP A 73 -31.53 -2.28 8.39
C ASP A 73 -30.96 -1.42 7.24
N ARG A 74 -29.66 -1.53 6.96
CA ARG A 74 -28.99 -0.78 5.89
C ARG A 74 -28.70 -1.67 4.70
N VAL A 75 -29.55 -1.55 3.69
CA VAL A 75 -29.34 -2.19 2.39
C VAL A 75 -28.11 -1.58 1.70
N ARG A 76 -27.27 -2.44 1.13
CA ARG A 76 -26.09 -2.07 0.35
C ARG A 76 -26.36 -2.18 -1.15
N THR A 77 -27.07 -3.22 -1.57
CA THR A 77 -27.49 -3.43 -2.96
C THR A 77 -28.92 -3.95 -3.01
N MET A 78 -29.67 -3.45 -3.99
CA MET A 78 -31.03 -3.89 -4.32
C MET A 78 -31.00 -4.49 -5.72
N GLY A 79 -31.78 -5.55 -5.93
CA GLY A 79 -32.04 -6.06 -7.25
C GLY A 79 -33.50 -5.87 -7.66
N TYR A 80 -33.70 -5.75 -8.97
CA TYR A 80 -35.00 -5.52 -9.59
C TYR A 80 -35.20 -6.52 -10.73
N VAL A 81 -36.35 -7.19 -10.74
CA VAL A 81 -36.78 -7.98 -11.88
C VAL A 81 -37.47 -7.04 -12.86
N VAL A 82 -36.97 -6.98 -14.08
CA VAL A 82 -37.45 -6.07 -15.13
C VAL A 82 -37.96 -6.89 -16.30
N TYR A 83 -39.16 -6.58 -16.77
CA TYR A 83 -39.72 -7.18 -17.98
C TYR A 83 -39.23 -6.43 -19.22
N ASP A 84 -38.69 -7.16 -20.19
CA ASP A 84 -38.31 -6.65 -21.51
C ASP A 84 -39.44 -6.95 -22.50
N GLN A 85 -40.15 -5.91 -22.92
CA GLN A 85 -41.26 -6.04 -23.86
C GLN A 85 -40.81 -6.57 -25.23
N GLU A 86 -39.63 -6.17 -25.69
CA GLU A 86 -39.14 -6.50 -27.03
C GLU A 86 -38.75 -7.98 -27.12
N ARG A 87 -38.05 -8.47 -26.10
CA ARG A 87 -37.57 -9.86 -26.01
C ARG A 87 -38.61 -10.79 -25.38
N GLN A 88 -39.68 -10.22 -24.81
CA GLN A 88 -40.68 -10.92 -24.00
C GLN A 88 -39.99 -11.80 -22.94
N ALA A 89 -39.09 -11.19 -22.18
CA ALA A 89 -38.22 -11.88 -21.24
C ALA A 89 -37.94 -11.01 -20.01
N PHE A 90 -37.68 -11.63 -18.87
CA PHE A 90 -37.19 -10.99 -17.65
C PHE A 90 -35.67 -10.90 -17.64
N ILE A 91 -35.17 -9.81 -17.06
CA ILE A 91 -33.78 -9.61 -16.73
C ILE A 91 -33.68 -9.08 -15.29
N TYR A 92 -32.63 -9.49 -14.58
CA TYR A 92 -32.39 -9.03 -13.22
C TYR A 92 -31.33 -7.92 -13.19
N ILE A 93 -31.64 -6.80 -12.53
CA ILE A 93 -30.73 -5.65 -12.45
C ILE A 93 -30.40 -5.38 -10.99
N VAL A 94 -29.11 -5.49 -10.65
CA VAL A 94 -28.59 -5.20 -9.32
C VAL A 94 -27.96 -3.81 -9.31
N VAL A 95 -28.44 -2.95 -8.40
CA VAL A 95 -27.99 -1.57 -8.25
C VAL A 95 -27.53 -1.28 -6.82
N SER A 96 -26.63 -0.30 -6.69
CA SER A 96 -26.16 0.16 -5.39
C SER A 96 -27.24 0.96 -4.64
N ASP A 97 -27.18 1.00 -3.32
CA ASP A 97 -28.09 1.81 -2.50
C ASP A 97 -28.10 3.31 -2.88
N ASN A 98 -26.99 3.82 -3.43
CA ASN A 98 -26.90 5.21 -3.89
C ASN A 98 -27.66 5.47 -5.20
N ASP A 99 -27.83 4.43 -6.03
CA ASP A 99 -28.36 4.55 -7.39
C ASP A 99 -29.77 3.95 -7.54
N LYS A 100 -30.22 3.18 -6.54
CA LYS A 100 -31.51 2.47 -6.56
C LYS A 100 -32.73 3.39 -6.73
N GLY A 101 -32.63 4.65 -6.30
CA GLY A 101 -33.79 5.54 -6.19
C GLY A 101 -34.53 5.75 -7.52
N ARG A 102 -33.84 5.69 -8.66
CA ARG A 102 -34.51 5.79 -9.97
C ARG A 102 -35.35 4.55 -10.29
N LEU A 103 -34.79 3.35 -10.16
CA LEU A 103 -35.52 2.10 -10.38
C LEU A 103 -36.64 1.90 -9.35
N GLU A 104 -36.37 2.26 -8.09
CA GLU A 104 -37.37 2.23 -7.02
C GLU A 104 -38.56 3.12 -7.38
N ASN A 105 -38.33 4.40 -7.71
CA ASN A 105 -39.39 5.32 -8.10
C ASN A 105 -40.14 4.85 -9.35
N LEU A 106 -39.43 4.33 -10.36
CA LEU A 106 -40.06 3.81 -11.59
C LEU A 106 -40.98 2.62 -11.29
N MET A 107 -40.56 1.71 -10.42
CA MET A 107 -41.38 0.58 -9.98
C MET A 107 -42.61 1.06 -9.17
N TRP A 108 -42.42 2.00 -8.23
CA TRP A 108 -43.52 2.60 -7.48
C TRP A 108 -44.53 3.29 -8.39
N ASP A 109 -44.06 4.07 -9.36
CA ASP A 109 -44.93 4.78 -10.29
C ASP A 109 -45.64 3.79 -11.24
N LEU A 110 -45.01 2.66 -11.59
CA LEU A 110 -45.68 1.58 -12.32
C LEU A 110 -46.82 0.93 -11.54
N HIS A 111 -46.82 0.92 -10.21
CA HIS A 111 -47.96 0.40 -9.42
C HIS A 111 -49.19 1.32 -9.46
N LEU A 112 -49.06 2.55 -9.98
CA LEU A 112 -50.14 3.51 -10.04
C LEU A 112 -51.05 3.29 -11.27
N SER A 113 -52.33 3.67 -11.14
CA SER A 113 -53.25 3.74 -12.28
C SER A 113 -52.77 4.70 -13.38
N ALA A 114 -53.25 4.53 -14.62
CA ALA A 114 -52.81 5.34 -15.75
C ALA A 114 -52.99 6.86 -15.54
N GLU A 115 -54.10 7.28 -14.91
CA GLU A 115 -54.35 8.69 -14.61
C GLU A 115 -53.28 9.27 -13.66
N MET A 116 -52.85 8.49 -12.68
CA MET A 116 -51.83 8.89 -11.71
C MET A 116 -50.41 8.88 -12.31
N ARG A 117 -50.14 8.02 -13.30
CA ARG A 117 -48.85 7.95 -14.02
C ARG A 117 -48.62 9.12 -14.96
N ALA A 118 -49.67 9.74 -15.52
CA ALA A 118 -49.54 10.79 -16.54
C ALA A 118 -48.70 12.02 -16.12
N GLY A 119 -48.53 12.26 -14.81
CA GLY A 119 -47.69 13.34 -14.26
C GLY A 119 -46.34 12.88 -13.68
N LYS A 120 -45.94 11.63 -13.90
CA LYS A 120 -44.76 11.01 -13.30
C LYS A 120 -43.59 10.92 -14.29
N ASP A 121 -42.39 10.80 -13.74
CA ASP A 121 -41.20 10.53 -14.53
C ASP A 121 -41.13 9.02 -14.79
N MET A 122 -41.49 8.62 -16.01
CA MET A 122 -41.48 7.24 -16.48
C MET A 122 -40.28 6.94 -17.37
N GLU A 123 -39.22 7.78 -17.36
CA GLU A 123 -38.03 7.52 -18.17
C GLU A 123 -37.36 6.20 -17.75
N PRO A 124 -37.00 5.31 -18.70
CA PRO A 124 -36.29 4.08 -18.40
C PRO A 124 -34.99 4.32 -17.63
N PHE A 125 -34.68 3.40 -16.72
CA PHE A 125 -33.38 3.40 -16.06
C PHE A 125 -32.33 2.74 -16.96
N THR A 126 -31.27 3.45 -17.30
CA THR A 126 -30.15 2.87 -18.07
C THR A 126 -29.18 2.14 -17.13
N ALA A 127 -29.25 0.81 -17.11
CA ALA A 127 -28.28 -0.05 -16.45
C ALA A 127 -27.10 -0.34 -17.38
N TRP A 128 -25.88 -0.35 -16.85
CA TRP A 128 -24.70 -0.71 -17.64
C TRP A 128 -23.82 -1.69 -16.88
N GLY A 129 -23.48 -2.81 -17.53
CA GLY A 129 -22.69 -3.86 -16.92
C GLY A 129 -22.48 -5.05 -17.84
N SER A 130 -21.70 -6.05 -17.39
CA SER A 130 -21.63 -7.32 -18.10
C SER A 130 -22.93 -8.09 -17.92
N LEU A 131 -23.49 -8.59 -19.02
CA LEU A 131 -24.63 -9.50 -19.00
C LEU A 131 -24.13 -10.91 -18.66
N GLU A 132 -24.55 -11.45 -17.52
CA GLU A 132 -24.09 -12.75 -17.02
C GLU A 132 -25.29 -13.69 -16.82
N PRO A 133 -25.15 -15.00 -17.08
CA PRO A 133 -26.22 -15.96 -16.82
C PRO A 133 -26.41 -16.15 -15.31
N MET A 134 -27.66 -16.37 -14.89
CA MET A 134 -28.00 -16.66 -13.49
C MET A 134 -27.84 -18.15 -13.17
N GLU A 135 -27.33 -18.45 -11.98
CA GLU A 135 -27.26 -19.81 -11.44
C GLU A 135 -28.66 -20.32 -11.07
N SER A 136 -28.90 -21.64 -11.20
CA SER A 136 -30.23 -22.23 -11.03
C SER A 136 -30.91 -21.90 -9.68
N GLU A 137 -30.13 -21.85 -8.59
CA GLU A 137 -30.65 -21.49 -7.26
C GLU A 137 -31.20 -20.04 -7.24
N ALA A 138 -30.51 -19.10 -7.88
CA ALA A 138 -30.97 -17.71 -7.97
C ALA A 138 -32.18 -17.56 -8.89
N VAL A 139 -32.30 -18.41 -9.92
CA VAL A 139 -33.47 -18.42 -10.82
C VAL A 139 -34.76 -18.77 -10.09
N GLU A 140 -34.74 -19.78 -9.21
CA GLU A 140 -35.91 -20.14 -8.39
C GLU A 140 -36.38 -18.94 -7.54
N GLU A 141 -35.44 -18.20 -6.97
CA GLU A 141 -35.76 -17.00 -6.19
C GLU A 141 -36.33 -15.86 -7.04
N MET A 142 -35.89 -15.71 -8.29
CA MET A 142 -36.45 -14.71 -9.20
C MET A 142 -37.85 -15.08 -9.66
N LEU A 143 -38.11 -16.36 -9.94
CA LEU A 143 -39.44 -16.84 -10.27
C LEU A 143 -40.41 -16.56 -9.12
N ALA A 144 -40.01 -16.86 -7.87
CA ALA A 144 -40.81 -16.53 -6.70
C ALA A 144 -41.06 -15.00 -6.58
N ALA A 145 -40.05 -14.17 -6.85
CA ALA A 145 -40.23 -12.71 -6.84
C ALA A 145 -41.20 -12.20 -7.92
N VAL A 146 -41.26 -12.85 -9.08
CA VAL A 146 -42.25 -12.55 -10.13
C VAL A 146 -43.65 -12.99 -9.69
N GLU A 147 -43.78 -14.18 -9.11
CA GLU A 147 -45.06 -14.68 -8.59
C GLU A 147 -45.62 -13.79 -7.47
N ASP A 148 -44.76 -13.26 -6.60
CA ASP A 148 -45.12 -12.35 -5.50
C ASP A 148 -45.27 -10.88 -5.95
N SER A 149 -45.13 -10.57 -7.24
CA SER A 149 -45.26 -9.20 -7.76
C SER A 149 -46.68 -8.66 -7.59
N GLU A 150 -46.81 -7.46 -7.01
CA GLU A 150 -48.11 -6.77 -6.87
C GLU A 150 -48.79 -6.54 -8.23
N ILE A 151 -48.03 -6.28 -9.29
CA ILE A 151 -48.57 -6.09 -10.64
C ILE A 151 -49.15 -7.41 -11.18
N VAL A 152 -48.45 -8.52 -10.96
CA VAL A 152 -48.89 -9.86 -11.40
C VAL A 152 -50.12 -10.29 -10.61
N ASP A 153 -50.11 -10.16 -9.28
CA ASP A 153 -51.25 -10.48 -8.42
C ASP A 153 -52.49 -9.62 -8.78
N SER A 154 -52.29 -8.33 -9.04
CA SER A 154 -53.34 -7.42 -9.48
C SER A 154 -53.96 -7.81 -10.83
N TYR A 155 -53.14 -8.28 -11.78
CA TYR A 155 -53.65 -8.84 -13.04
C TYR A 155 -54.48 -10.10 -12.80
N MET A 156 -53.91 -11.08 -12.11
CA MET A 156 -54.52 -12.39 -11.87
C MET A 156 -55.83 -12.28 -11.10
N SER A 157 -55.88 -11.41 -10.08
CA SER A 157 -57.08 -11.18 -9.27
C SER A 157 -58.20 -10.46 -10.02
N SER A 158 -57.87 -9.67 -11.05
CA SER A 158 -58.85 -8.97 -11.88
C SER A 158 -59.51 -9.84 -12.96
N GLY A 159 -58.93 -11.01 -13.27
CA GLY A 159 -59.44 -11.92 -14.31
C GLY A 159 -59.61 -11.26 -15.68
N GLY A 160 -58.75 -10.29 -16.00
CA GLY A 160 -58.73 -9.60 -17.30
C GLY A 160 -59.92 -8.67 -17.56
N SER A 161 -60.69 -8.27 -16.53
CA SER A 161 -61.87 -7.41 -16.71
C SER A 161 -62.21 -6.58 -15.47
N GLY A 162 -63.12 -5.62 -15.63
CA GLY A 162 -63.61 -4.78 -14.53
C GLY A 162 -62.95 -3.40 -14.44
N SER A 163 -63.48 -2.53 -13.58
CA SER A 163 -63.10 -1.10 -13.54
C SER A 163 -61.63 -0.88 -13.17
N HIS A 164 -61.06 -1.72 -12.30
CA HIS A 164 -59.65 -1.66 -11.95
C HIS A 164 -58.78 -2.07 -13.15
N TYR A 165 -59.15 -3.15 -13.83
CA TYR A 165 -58.45 -3.62 -15.03
C TYR A 165 -58.43 -2.55 -16.12
N GLU A 166 -59.57 -1.94 -16.41
CA GLU A 166 -59.66 -0.89 -17.41
C GLU A 166 -58.80 0.33 -17.05
N ALA A 167 -58.83 0.76 -15.79
CA ALA A 167 -58.10 1.95 -15.32
C ALA A 167 -56.58 1.75 -15.28
N TYR A 168 -56.10 0.54 -15.02
CA TYR A 168 -54.68 0.23 -14.91
C TYR A 168 -54.09 -0.37 -16.20
N PHE A 169 -54.67 -1.46 -16.71
CA PHE A 169 -54.09 -2.29 -17.78
C PHE A 169 -54.46 -1.84 -19.21
N ASN A 170 -55.60 -1.17 -19.43
CA ASN A 170 -56.04 -0.79 -20.78
C ASN A 170 -55.86 0.70 -21.13
N SER A 171 -55.53 1.55 -20.14
CA SER A 171 -55.63 3.02 -20.27
C SER A 171 -54.39 3.71 -20.84
N ASP A 172 -53.19 3.15 -20.71
CA ASP A 172 -51.94 3.70 -21.26
C ASP A 172 -51.01 2.60 -21.80
N GLU A 173 -49.88 2.99 -22.41
CA GLU A 173 -48.94 2.04 -23.03
C GLU A 173 -48.29 1.12 -22.00
N TYR A 174 -47.86 1.65 -20.85
CA TYR A 174 -47.26 0.85 -19.77
C TYR A 174 -48.24 -0.21 -19.24
N GLY A 175 -49.50 0.16 -19.01
CA GLY A 175 -50.56 -0.76 -18.58
C GLY A 175 -50.78 -1.88 -19.58
N LYS A 176 -50.81 -1.56 -20.88
CA LYS A 176 -50.99 -2.57 -21.94
C LYS A 176 -49.83 -3.56 -21.98
N VAL A 177 -48.60 -3.10 -21.73
CA VAL A 177 -47.42 -3.98 -21.64
C VAL A 177 -47.54 -4.92 -20.45
N MET A 178 -47.93 -4.40 -19.27
CA MET A 178 -48.15 -5.24 -18.08
C MET A 178 -49.28 -6.24 -18.30
N ALA A 179 -50.34 -5.86 -19.01
CA ALA A 179 -51.47 -6.73 -19.35
C ALA A 179 -51.04 -7.88 -20.27
N ALA A 180 -50.21 -7.58 -21.27
CA ALA A 180 -49.67 -8.58 -22.19
C ALA A 180 -48.75 -9.57 -21.47
N MET A 181 -47.91 -9.07 -20.56
CA MET A 181 -47.06 -9.90 -19.70
C MET A 181 -47.92 -10.81 -18.79
N GLY A 182 -48.89 -10.24 -18.07
CA GLY A 182 -49.78 -11.00 -17.18
C GLY A 182 -50.55 -12.09 -17.92
N LYS A 183 -51.05 -11.78 -19.13
CA LYS A 183 -51.70 -12.75 -20.00
C LYS A 183 -50.78 -13.91 -20.39
N ALA A 184 -49.54 -13.61 -20.78
CA ALA A 184 -48.58 -14.65 -21.14
C ALA A 184 -48.30 -15.59 -19.97
N LEU A 185 -48.15 -15.04 -18.75
CA LEU A 185 -47.97 -15.82 -17.52
C LEU A 185 -49.21 -16.68 -17.21
N GLU A 186 -50.42 -16.15 -17.37
CA GLU A 186 -51.68 -16.90 -17.19
C GLU A 186 -51.80 -18.06 -18.18
N GLU A 187 -51.34 -17.87 -19.42
CA GLU A 187 -51.28 -18.90 -20.47
C GLU A 187 -50.16 -19.94 -20.25
N GLY A 188 -49.36 -19.79 -19.18
CA GLY A 188 -48.32 -20.73 -18.78
C GLY A 188 -46.95 -20.48 -19.42
N TRP A 189 -46.68 -19.27 -19.94
CA TRP A 189 -45.35 -18.91 -20.39
C TRP A 189 -44.35 -18.92 -19.22
N GLN A 190 -43.20 -19.55 -19.43
CA GLN A 190 -42.08 -19.58 -18.49
C GLN A 190 -40.78 -19.34 -19.24
N GLN A 191 -39.93 -18.50 -18.67
CA GLN A 191 -38.58 -18.24 -19.17
C GLN A 191 -37.61 -19.32 -18.71
N SER A 192 -36.86 -19.89 -19.66
CA SER A 192 -35.82 -20.89 -19.40
C SER A 192 -34.48 -20.29 -18.98
N ASP A 193 -34.06 -19.21 -19.64
CA ASP A 193 -32.72 -18.65 -19.51
C ASP A 193 -32.78 -17.29 -18.82
N TRP A 194 -32.13 -17.17 -17.66
CA TRP A 194 -32.13 -15.96 -16.86
C TRP A 194 -30.77 -15.29 -16.87
N TYR A 195 -30.79 -13.97 -16.94
CA TYR A 195 -29.60 -13.14 -17.02
C TYR A 195 -29.70 -12.00 -16.03
N TYR A 196 -28.53 -11.51 -15.60
CA TYR A 196 -28.45 -10.36 -14.73
C TYR A 196 -27.36 -9.38 -15.15
N ILE A 197 -27.56 -8.12 -14.77
CA ILE A 197 -26.58 -7.04 -14.88
C ILE A 197 -26.38 -6.48 -13.48
N VAL A 198 -25.12 -6.45 -13.02
CA VAL A 198 -24.73 -5.62 -11.88
C VAL A 198 -24.30 -4.28 -12.43
N ASP A 199 -25.12 -3.26 -12.18
CA ASP A 199 -24.89 -1.90 -12.64
C ASP A 199 -23.54 -1.39 -12.14
N GLY A 200 -22.79 -0.77 -13.04
CA GLY A 200 -21.48 -0.24 -12.71
C GLY A 200 -20.30 -1.21 -12.81
N SER A 201 -20.53 -2.44 -13.28
CA SER A 201 -19.53 -3.52 -13.18
C SER A 201 -19.24 -4.25 -14.50
N ILE A 202 -17.97 -4.64 -14.69
CA ILE A 202 -17.53 -5.46 -15.82
C ILE A 202 -17.06 -6.80 -15.27
N ASN A 203 -17.79 -7.87 -15.58
CA ASN A 203 -17.55 -9.23 -15.07
C ASN A 203 -17.44 -9.25 -13.53
N GLY A 204 -18.38 -8.59 -12.84
CA GLY A 204 -18.41 -8.50 -11.38
C GLY A 204 -17.30 -7.61 -10.75
N LEU A 205 -16.55 -6.87 -11.57
CA LEU A 205 -15.52 -5.95 -11.11
C LEU A 205 -15.97 -4.51 -11.29
N SER A 206 -15.83 -3.71 -10.23
CA SER A 206 -16.05 -2.27 -10.34
C SER A 206 -14.93 -1.61 -11.15
N GLY A 207 -15.19 -0.42 -11.70
CA GLY A 207 -14.13 0.37 -12.35
C GLY A 207 -12.91 0.61 -11.44
N GLY A 208 -13.12 0.77 -10.13
CA GLY A 208 -12.04 0.91 -9.15
C GLY A 208 -11.14 -0.34 -9.05
N ASP A 209 -11.74 -1.53 -9.08
CA ASP A 209 -11.01 -2.80 -9.05
C ASP A 209 -10.08 -2.92 -10.26
N ILE A 210 -10.59 -2.57 -11.44
CA ILE A 210 -9.87 -2.61 -12.72
C ILE A 210 -8.71 -1.61 -12.73
N TRP A 211 -8.94 -0.38 -12.27
CA TRP A 211 -7.91 0.65 -12.20
C TRP A 211 -6.74 0.27 -11.28
N ILE A 212 -7.03 -0.38 -10.14
CA ILE A 212 -5.98 -0.84 -9.23
C ILE A 212 -5.08 -1.88 -9.90
N CYS A 213 -5.65 -2.81 -10.67
CA CYS A 213 -4.89 -3.76 -11.49
C CYS A 213 -4.01 -3.04 -12.52
N ALA A 214 -4.57 -2.04 -13.21
CA ALA A 214 -3.83 -1.25 -14.20
C ALA A 214 -2.66 -0.46 -13.57
N PHE A 215 -2.87 0.13 -12.40
CA PHE A 215 -1.82 0.83 -11.67
C PHE A 215 -0.72 -0.11 -11.18
N ALA A 216 -1.08 -1.31 -10.69
CA ALA A 216 -0.11 -2.34 -10.32
C ALA A 216 0.77 -2.75 -11.53
N ALA A 217 0.15 -2.97 -12.70
CA ALA A 217 0.86 -3.26 -13.94
C ALA A 217 1.84 -2.13 -14.32
N GLY A 218 1.35 -0.89 -14.30
CA GLY A 218 2.14 0.30 -14.65
C GLY A 218 3.32 0.54 -13.70
N LEU A 219 3.12 0.37 -12.39
CA LEU A 219 4.20 0.51 -11.40
C LEU A 219 5.26 -0.59 -11.56
N ASN A 220 4.84 -1.83 -11.77
CA ASN A 220 5.74 -2.96 -12.04
C ASN A 220 6.60 -2.72 -13.28
N LEU A 221 5.99 -2.24 -14.37
CA LEU A 221 6.71 -1.91 -15.60
C LEU A 221 7.72 -0.78 -15.36
N LEU A 222 7.32 0.27 -14.64
CA LEU A 222 8.20 1.39 -14.30
C LEU A 222 9.40 0.92 -13.45
N ILE A 223 9.18 0.09 -12.44
CA ILE A 223 10.24 -0.51 -11.63
C ILE A 223 11.19 -1.32 -12.52
N ALA A 224 10.66 -2.17 -13.40
CA ALA A 224 11.45 -2.98 -14.31
C ALA A 224 12.34 -2.11 -15.23
N VAL A 225 11.78 -1.07 -15.84
CA VAL A 225 12.51 -0.14 -16.73
C VAL A 225 13.64 0.56 -15.98
N PHE A 226 13.37 1.13 -14.80
CA PHE A 226 14.42 1.79 -14.00
C PHE A 226 15.54 0.83 -13.60
N ARG A 227 15.21 -0.42 -13.27
CA ARG A 227 16.20 -1.44 -12.93
C ARG A 227 16.99 -1.92 -14.14
N LEU A 228 16.36 -2.03 -15.30
CA LEU A 228 17.03 -2.36 -16.56
C LEU A 228 18.05 -1.27 -16.92
N ILE A 229 17.66 0.00 -16.84
CA ILE A 229 18.57 1.14 -17.05
C ILE A 229 19.77 1.08 -16.09
N ALA A 230 19.52 0.77 -14.80
CA ALA A 230 20.58 0.66 -13.80
C ALA A 230 21.52 -0.54 -14.07
N LEU A 231 21.00 -1.65 -14.59
CA LEU A 231 21.80 -2.81 -14.98
C LEU A 231 22.70 -2.51 -16.20
N LEU A 232 22.18 -1.75 -17.17
CA LEU A 232 22.89 -1.38 -18.40
C LEU A 232 23.97 -0.32 -18.16
N ARG A 233 23.73 0.67 -17.28
CA ARG A 233 24.70 1.75 -17.03
C ARG A 233 25.93 1.33 -16.21
N GLY A 234 25.91 0.14 -15.60
CA GLY A 234 26.98 -0.32 -14.71
C GLY A 234 27.08 0.51 -13.43
N ALA A 235 27.49 -0.12 -12.32
CA ALA A 235 27.82 0.63 -11.12
C ALA A 235 29.10 1.43 -11.41
N GLY A 236 28.97 2.74 -11.63
CA GLY A 236 30.12 3.63 -11.81
C GLY A 236 31.11 3.41 -10.66
N LYS A 237 32.34 3.00 -10.99
CA LYS A 237 33.44 2.94 -10.02
C LYS A 237 33.74 4.38 -9.60
N HIS A 238 33.19 4.82 -8.49
CA HIS A 238 33.74 5.97 -7.79
C HIS A 238 35.00 5.50 -7.05
N SER A 239 36.11 5.38 -7.77
CA SER A 239 37.43 5.31 -7.14
C SER A 239 38.13 6.66 -7.34
N ASP A 240 37.71 7.66 -6.57
CA ASP A 240 38.60 8.77 -6.28
C ASP A 240 39.46 8.32 -5.10
N LYS A 241 40.57 7.63 -5.43
CA LYS A 241 41.68 7.47 -4.48
C LYS A 241 42.13 8.89 -4.12
N ALA A 242 42.02 9.24 -2.84
CA ALA A 242 42.45 10.53 -2.33
C ALA A 242 43.92 10.79 -2.69
N GLU A 243 44.18 11.93 -3.36
CA GLU A 243 45.52 12.47 -3.53
C GLU A 243 46.14 12.74 -2.15
N LYS A 244 47.43 12.41 -2.00
CA LYS A 244 48.19 12.52 -0.74
C LYS A 244 48.49 13.97 -0.30
N SER A 245 47.95 15.00 -0.97
CA SER A 245 48.31 16.41 -0.78
C SER A 245 47.35 17.24 0.09
N GLY A 246 46.40 16.63 0.80
CA GLY A 246 45.49 17.34 1.73
C GLY A 246 46.04 17.55 3.15
N SER A 247 45.33 18.37 3.95
CA SER A 247 45.60 18.61 5.38
C SER A 247 45.56 17.30 6.20
N LYS A 248 46.11 17.26 7.43
CA LYS A 248 46.05 16.01 8.24
C LYS A 248 44.60 15.65 8.55
N LEU A 249 43.73 16.64 8.75
CA LEU A 249 42.29 16.41 8.91
C LEU A 249 41.67 15.75 7.66
N ASP A 250 42.05 16.15 6.44
CA ASP A 250 41.58 15.53 5.21
C ASP A 250 42.03 14.06 5.11
N ARG A 251 43.27 13.77 5.53
CA ARG A 251 43.79 12.39 5.59
C ARG A 251 43.04 11.55 6.61
N PHE A 252 42.71 12.12 7.77
CA PHE A 252 41.87 11.46 8.78
C PHE A 252 40.49 11.13 8.21
N LEU A 253 39.82 12.07 7.55
CA LEU A 253 38.50 11.84 6.94
C LEU A 253 38.56 10.82 5.80
N ALA A 254 39.62 10.85 4.98
CA ALA A 254 39.85 9.86 3.94
C ALA A 254 40.02 8.45 4.54
N ALA A 255 40.70 8.31 5.67
CA ALA A 255 40.85 7.03 6.37
C ALA A 255 39.52 6.48 6.91
N GLN A 256 38.50 7.32 7.13
CA GLN A 256 37.16 6.87 7.54
C GLN A 256 36.27 6.44 6.36
N ARG A 257 36.69 6.71 5.12
CA ARG A 257 35.84 6.54 3.94
C ARG A 257 35.38 5.11 3.75
N ASP A 258 36.29 4.14 3.83
CA ASP A 258 35.99 2.72 3.62
C ASP A 258 34.90 2.24 4.59
N TRP A 259 35.00 2.65 5.86
CA TRP A 259 34.01 2.31 6.88
C TRP A 259 32.66 2.98 6.65
N VAL A 260 32.65 4.25 6.25
CA VAL A 260 31.40 4.96 5.89
C VAL A 260 30.75 4.32 4.67
N GLU A 261 31.54 3.91 3.68
CA GLU A 261 31.08 3.20 2.48
C GLU A 261 30.47 1.85 2.85
N ASP A 262 31.15 1.05 3.67
CA ASP A 262 30.65 -0.25 4.17
C ASP A 262 29.31 -0.11 4.91
N TRP A 263 29.14 0.95 5.69
CA TRP A 263 27.87 1.24 6.35
C TRP A 263 26.78 1.67 5.41
N CYS A 264 27.08 2.56 4.47
CA CYS A 264 26.12 2.98 3.47
C CYS A 264 25.65 1.76 2.67
N ASP A 265 26.56 0.85 2.32
CA ASP A 265 26.26 -0.40 1.64
C ASP A 265 25.36 -1.31 2.49
N TYR A 266 25.66 -1.45 3.78
CA TYR A 266 24.85 -2.23 4.71
C TYR A 266 23.43 -1.65 4.87
N SER A 267 23.32 -0.34 5.10
CA SER A 267 22.04 0.37 5.24
C SER A 267 21.19 0.26 3.97
N LEU A 268 21.81 0.45 2.79
CA LEU A 268 21.13 0.28 1.50
C LEU A 268 20.65 -1.15 1.29
N ASN A 269 21.47 -2.16 1.63
CA ASN A 269 21.07 -3.56 1.52
C ASN A 269 19.93 -3.91 2.48
N ARG A 270 19.92 -3.35 3.69
CA ARG A 270 18.79 -3.49 4.63
C ARG A 270 17.52 -2.86 4.06
N GLY A 271 17.61 -1.64 3.52
CA GLY A 271 16.49 -0.97 2.86
C GLY A 271 15.89 -1.81 1.72
N ARG A 272 16.74 -2.45 0.89
CA ARG A 272 16.29 -3.38 -0.15
C ARG A 272 15.55 -4.58 0.42
N ARG A 273 16.09 -5.22 1.47
CA ARG A 273 15.45 -6.38 2.12
C ARG A 273 14.08 -6.01 2.69
N LEU A 274 13.97 -4.87 3.37
CA LEU A 274 12.69 -4.36 3.86
C LEU A 274 11.71 -4.08 2.72
N GLY A 275 12.19 -3.54 1.60
CA GLY A 275 11.36 -3.36 0.41
C GLY A 275 10.86 -4.65 -0.23
N TYR A 276 11.65 -5.74 -0.20
CA TYR A 276 11.16 -7.05 -0.67
C TYR A 276 10.14 -7.66 0.30
N LEU A 277 10.40 -7.52 1.60
CA LEU A 277 9.48 -7.98 2.63
C LEU A 277 8.15 -7.22 2.60
N SER A 278 8.14 -5.93 2.25
CA SER A 278 6.88 -5.18 2.13
C SER A 278 6.02 -5.65 0.97
N VAL A 279 6.61 -6.03 -0.17
CA VAL A 279 5.88 -6.62 -1.30
C VAL A 279 5.29 -7.98 -0.92
N LEU A 280 6.11 -8.88 -0.37
CA LEU A 280 5.64 -10.19 0.07
C LEU A 280 4.55 -10.08 1.16
N GLY A 281 4.76 -9.20 2.15
CA GLY A 281 3.79 -8.95 3.19
C GLY A 281 2.47 -8.39 2.66
N GLY A 282 2.53 -7.44 1.72
CA GLY A 282 1.35 -6.89 1.05
C GLY A 282 0.55 -7.98 0.33
N VAL A 283 1.20 -8.80 -0.51
CA VAL A 283 0.55 -9.91 -1.22
C VAL A 283 -0.13 -10.88 -0.25
N VAL A 284 0.58 -11.34 0.79
CA VAL A 284 0.04 -12.33 1.75
C VAL A 284 -1.15 -11.76 2.51
N ILE A 285 -1.06 -10.52 2.99
CA ILE A 285 -2.14 -9.89 3.76
C ILE A 285 -3.41 -9.74 2.91
N PHE A 286 -3.30 -9.18 1.71
CA PHE A 286 -4.48 -8.91 0.89
C PHE A 286 -5.09 -10.17 0.29
N LEU A 287 -4.28 -11.17 -0.10
CA LEU A 287 -4.81 -12.47 -0.48
C LEU A 287 -5.55 -13.14 0.68
N ALA A 288 -4.99 -13.11 1.89
CA ALA A 288 -5.65 -13.66 3.07
C ALA A 288 -6.99 -12.97 3.32
N ILE A 289 -7.05 -11.63 3.27
CA ILE A 289 -8.31 -10.88 3.41
C ILE A 289 -9.33 -11.32 2.36
N GLY A 290 -8.95 -11.39 1.08
CA GLY A 290 -9.87 -11.82 0.02
C GLY A 290 -10.41 -13.24 0.24
N ILE A 291 -9.56 -14.18 0.67
CA ILE A 291 -9.96 -15.55 0.99
C ILE A 291 -10.91 -15.58 2.21
N PHE A 292 -10.62 -14.83 3.27
CA PHE A 292 -11.46 -14.77 4.47
C PHE A 292 -12.85 -14.19 4.20
N VAL A 293 -12.94 -13.21 3.29
CA VAL A 293 -14.20 -12.59 2.86
C VAL A 293 -14.87 -13.38 1.72
N LYS A 294 -14.30 -14.53 1.32
CA LYS A 294 -14.84 -15.44 0.29
C LYS A 294 -15.16 -14.75 -1.04
N VAL A 295 -14.30 -13.82 -1.46
CA VAL A 295 -14.53 -13.09 -2.72
C VAL A 295 -14.31 -14.01 -3.94
N PRO A 296 -14.98 -13.76 -5.08
CA PRO A 296 -14.76 -14.50 -6.31
C PRO A 296 -13.29 -14.49 -6.74
N VAL A 297 -12.81 -15.58 -7.35
CA VAL A 297 -11.40 -15.74 -7.78
C VAL A 297 -10.95 -14.59 -8.66
N GLN A 298 -11.82 -14.14 -9.58
CA GLN A 298 -11.51 -13.02 -10.45
C GLN A 298 -11.24 -11.73 -9.65
N LYS A 299 -12.06 -11.43 -8.64
CA LYS A 299 -11.85 -10.27 -7.75
C LYS A 299 -10.63 -10.42 -6.85
N LEU A 300 -10.33 -11.65 -6.41
CA LEU A 300 -9.11 -11.96 -5.65
C LEU A 300 -7.86 -11.63 -6.48
N LEU A 301 -7.85 -11.97 -7.76
CA LEU A 301 -6.72 -11.76 -8.66
C LEU A 301 -6.61 -10.31 -9.17
N VAL A 302 -7.72 -9.72 -9.63
CA VAL A 302 -7.70 -8.37 -10.24
C VAL A 302 -7.56 -7.28 -9.19
N PHE A 303 -8.22 -7.41 -8.03
CA PHE A 303 -8.18 -6.38 -6.99
C PHE A 303 -7.21 -6.72 -5.84
N TYR A 304 -7.45 -7.80 -5.09
CA TYR A 304 -6.70 -8.04 -3.83
C TYR A 304 -5.20 -8.32 -4.07
N LEU A 305 -4.87 -9.18 -5.03
CA LEU A 305 -3.48 -9.45 -5.39
C LEU A 305 -2.78 -8.18 -5.91
N SER A 306 -3.43 -7.48 -6.85
CA SER A 306 -2.91 -6.22 -7.41
C SER A 306 -2.70 -5.15 -6.34
N LEU A 307 -3.67 -4.98 -5.44
CA LEU A 307 -3.60 -4.02 -4.33
C LEU A 307 -2.47 -4.36 -3.36
N GLY A 308 -2.30 -5.65 -3.03
CA GLY A 308 -1.21 -6.14 -2.19
C GLY A 308 0.17 -5.86 -2.80
N VAL A 309 0.33 -6.11 -4.10
CA VAL A 309 1.57 -5.76 -4.81
C VAL A 309 1.78 -4.24 -4.83
N LEU A 310 0.76 -3.47 -5.25
CA LEU A 310 0.84 -2.02 -5.39
C LEU A 310 1.25 -1.34 -4.06
N LEU A 311 0.56 -1.64 -2.97
CA LEU A 311 0.86 -1.07 -1.64
C LEU A 311 2.21 -1.56 -1.11
N GLY A 312 2.54 -2.83 -1.34
CA GLY A 312 3.83 -3.40 -0.96
C GLY A 312 5.00 -2.76 -1.69
N GLU A 313 4.85 -2.46 -2.98
CA GLU A 313 5.84 -1.75 -3.80
C GLU A 313 5.98 -0.29 -3.41
N LEU A 314 4.87 0.43 -3.23
CA LEU A 314 4.88 1.82 -2.74
C LEU A 314 5.60 1.92 -1.39
N THR A 315 5.28 1.03 -0.46
CA THR A 315 5.95 0.95 0.85
C THR A 315 7.44 0.63 0.69
N GLY A 316 7.77 -0.31 -0.20
CA GLY A 316 9.16 -0.70 -0.46
C GLY A 316 9.99 0.42 -1.09
N LEU A 317 9.39 1.21 -1.98
CA LEU A 317 9.98 2.42 -2.54
C LEU A 317 10.24 3.46 -1.45
N LEU A 318 9.30 3.69 -0.52
CA LEU A 318 9.50 4.59 0.60
C LEU A 318 10.69 4.16 1.48
N PHE A 319 10.79 2.87 1.82
CA PHE A 319 11.95 2.35 2.55
C PHE A 319 13.26 2.56 1.79
N TRP A 320 13.27 2.29 0.49
CA TRP A 320 14.45 2.48 -0.35
C TRP A 320 14.87 3.95 -0.45
N PHE A 321 13.94 4.87 -0.71
CA PHE A 321 14.23 6.31 -0.81
C PHE A 321 14.70 6.89 0.53
N GLY A 322 14.06 6.48 1.64
CA GLY A 322 14.48 6.89 2.98
C GLY A 322 15.93 6.49 3.28
N GLN A 323 16.28 5.22 3.03
CA GLN A 323 17.65 4.74 3.24
C GLN A 323 18.65 5.38 2.27
N LYS A 324 18.31 5.50 0.98
CA LYS A 324 19.16 6.15 -0.03
C LYS A 324 19.44 7.64 0.25
N GLY A 325 18.51 8.33 0.91
CA GLY A 325 18.69 9.71 1.34
C GLY A 325 19.70 9.89 2.48
N GLN A 326 19.85 8.86 3.33
CA GLN A 326 20.72 8.86 4.50
C GLN A 326 22.10 8.23 4.20
N ALA A 327 22.14 7.15 3.43
CA ALA A 327 23.33 6.37 3.09
C ALA A 327 24.15 7.00 1.94
N LYS A 328 24.67 8.21 2.15
CA LYS A 328 25.56 8.91 1.20
C LYS A 328 26.93 9.17 1.85
N PRO A 329 28.00 8.48 1.44
CA PRO A 329 29.30 8.59 2.10
C PRO A 329 29.82 10.03 2.21
N GLY A 330 29.84 10.77 1.10
CA GLY A 330 30.29 12.17 1.11
C GLY A 330 29.45 13.09 2.01
N LYS A 331 28.14 12.82 2.16
CA LYS A 331 27.28 13.60 3.08
C LYS A 331 27.62 13.31 4.54
N ILE A 332 27.94 12.06 4.87
CA ILE A 332 28.35 11.65 6.22
C ILE A 332 29.73 12.22 6.54
N LEU A 333 30.71 12.05 5.64
CA LEU A 333 32.06 12.59 5.82
C LEU A 333 32.05 14.12 6.02
N LYS A 334 31.28 14.85 5.21
CA LYS A 334 31.10 16.31 5.38
C LYS A 334 30.45 16.69 6.72
N LYS A 335 29.57 15.85 7.26
CA LYS A 335 29.00 16.06 8.60
C LYS A 335 30.02 15.78 9.69
N LEU A 336 30.82 14.72 9.55
CA LEU A 336 31.90 14.39 10.48
C LEU A 336 32.92 15.53 10.55
N GLU A 337 33.36 16.04 9.40
CA GLU A 337 34.24 17.21 9.32
C GLU A 337 33.67 18.41 10.11
N LYS A 338 32.40 18.77 9.85
CA LYS A 338 31.73 19.85 10.58
C LYS A 338 31.62 19.58 12.08
N SER A 339 31.40 18.32 12.48
CA SER A 339 31.29 17.94 13.89
C SER A 339 32.65 18.05 14.58
N VAL A 340 33.74 17.62 13.93
CA VAL A 340 35.11 17.75 14.45
C VAL A 340 35.48 19.24 14.56
N LYS A 341 35.23 20.06 13.54
CA LYS A 341 35.47 21.51 13.58
C LYS A 341 34.68 22.24 14.67
N LYS A 342 33.52 21.70 15.05
CA LYS A 342 32.72 22.24 16.16
C LYS A 342 33.31 21.85 17.52
N GLU A 343 33.84 20.64 17.63
CA GLU A 343 34.48 20.12 18.85
C GLU A 343 35.87 20.73 19.09
N LEU A 344 36.62 21.00 18.02
CA LEU A 344 37.95 21.59 18.01
C LEU A 344 37.97 22.80 17.07
N PRO A 345 37.65 24.01 17.53
CA PRO A 345 37.53 25.19 16.67
C PRO A 345 38.86 25.68 16.08
N SER A 346 39.99 25.42 16.74
CA SER A 346 41.31 25.86 16.30
C SER A 346 41.88 24.94 15.21
N ALA A 347 42.47 25.53 14.17
CA ALA A 347 43.13 24.77 13.10
C ALA A 347 44.33 23.95 13.61
N SER A 348 45.08 24.48 14.58
CA SER A 348 46.20 23.75 15.20
C SER A 348 45.69 22.53 15.97
N GLU A 349 44.63 22.69 16.76
CA GLU A 349 44.04 21.58 17.52
C GLU A 349 43.46 20.50 16.59
N GLN A 350 42.91 20.90 15.44
CA GLN A 350 42.42 19.96 14.42
C GLN A 350 43.55 19.13 13.80
N GLU A 351 44.70 19.74 13.51
CA GLU A 351 45.87 19.06 12.95
C GLU A 351 46.54 18.13 13.98
N ASP A 352 46.69 18.58 15.23
CA ASP A 352 47.22 17.78 16.35
C ASP A 352 46.32 16.57 16.63
N PHE A 353 45.01 16.79 16.63
CA PHE A 353 44.00 15.74 16.73
C PHE A 353 44.13 14.71 15.62
N ALA A 354 44.19 15.17 14.37
CA ALA A 354 44.24 14.28 13.22
C ALA A 354 45.54 13.46 13.23
N GLU A 355 46.66 14.08 13.59
CA GLU A 355 47.95 13.40 13.73
C GLU A 355 47.92 12.31 14.81
N ASP A 356 47.43 12.62 16.00
CA ASP A 356 47.37 11.68 17.12
C ASP A 356 46.52 10.44 16.76
N VAL A 357 45.35 10.67 16.15
CA VAL A 357 44.44 9.59 15.77
C VAL A 357 45.01 8.75 14.63
N LEU A 358 45.68 9.36 13.64
CA LEU A 358 46.29 8.64 12.52
C LEU A 358 47.49 7.79 12.97
N ASN A 359 48.26 8.27 13.97
CA ASN A 359 49.43 7.57 14.49
C ASN A 359 49.10 6.50 15.55
N ALA A 360 47.87 6.49 16.08
CA ALA A 360 47.49 5.59 17.16
C ALA A 360 47.66 4.10 16.81
N GLY A 361 47.40 3.70 15.57
CA GLY A 361 47.44 2.29 15.15
C GLY A 361 46.08 1.59 15.22
N SER A 362 45.97 0.40 14.60
CA SER A 362 44.70 -0.34 14.48
C SER A 362 44.24 -0.99 15.79
N GLU A 363 45.18 -1.30 16.68
CA GLU A 363 44.96 -1.93 17.98
C GLU A 363 44.28 -1.02 19.01
N TRP A 364 44.21 0.28 18.73
CA TRP A 364 43.50 1.28 19.53
C TRP A 364 42.13 1.65 18.98
N GLN A 365 41.66 0.93 17.95
CA GLN A 365 40.34 1.14 17.38
C GLN A 365 39.29 0.33 18.13
N PHE A 366 38.11 0.91 18.28
CA PHE A 366 36.91 0.22 18.74
C PHE A 366 35.78 0.45 17.74
N ARG A 367 34.91 -0.55 17.58
CA ARG A 367 33.79 -0.49 16.66
C ARG A 367 32.58 -1.18 17.26
N GLU A 368 31.42 -0.58 17.08
CA GLU A 368 30.13 -1.17 17.38
C GLU A 368 29.26 -1.08 16.13
N LYS A 369 28.62 -2.18 15.76
CA LYS A 369 27.64 -2.21 14.68
C LYS A 369 26.37 -2.90 15.17
N THR A 370 25.25 -2.19 15.10
CA THR A 370 23.93 -2.72 15.39
C THR A 370 23.08 -2.74 14.11
N LYS A 371 21.80 -3.13 14.25
CA LYS A 371 20.85 -3.06 13.14
C LYS A 371 20.69 -1.60 12.69
N ASP A 372 20.52 -0.67 13.63
CA ASP A 372 20.09 0.70 13.40
C ASP A 372 21.19 1.76 13.56
N ALA A 373 22.34 1.38 14.11
CA ALA A 373 23.44 2.30 14.37
C ALA A 373 24.80 1.66 14.13
N MET A 374 25.79 2.51 13.93
CA MET A 374 27.18 2.12 13.93
C MET A 374 28.01 3.23 14.58
N LEU A 375 29.02 2.82 15.33
CA LEU A 375 29.98 3.65 16.04
C LEU A 375 31.38 3.11 15.73
N GLN A 376 32.32 3.99 15.39
CA GLN A 376 33.74 3.66 15.32
C GLN A 376 34.51 4.74 16.05
N GLY A 377 35.55 4.34 16.76
CA GLY A 377 36.44 5.31 17.36
C GLY A 377 37.86 4.82 17.47
N VAL A 378 38.71 5.73 17.90
CA VAL A 378 40.13 5.51 18.12
C VAL A 378 40.51 6.14 19.45
N VAL A 379 41.27 5.41 20.25
CA VAL A 379 41.84 5.90 21.50
C VAL A 379 43.30 6.30 21.26
N GLY A 380 43.49 7.53 20.77
CA GLY A 380 44.81 8.14 20.56
C GLY A 380 45.60 8.34 21.85
N SER A 381 46.82 8.87 21.73
CA SER A 381 47.66 9.14 22.91
C SER A 381 47.13 10.31 23.74
N ARG A 382 46.51 11.30 23.08
CA ARG A 382 45.89 12.46 23.73
C ARG A 382 44.41 12.60 23.39
N TYR A 383 44.05 12.46 22.13
CA TYR A 383 42.68 12.63 21.67
C TYR A 383 42.01 11.29 21.42
N TRP A 384 40.84 11.11 22.01
CA TRP A 384 39.98 9.96 21.73
C TRP A 384 38.78 10.42 20.95
N VAL A 385 38.41 9.67 19.92
CA VAL A 385 37.29 10.02 19.07
C VAL A 385 36.30 8.88 18.96
N ALA A 386 35.02 9.21 18.95
CA ALA A 386 33.96 8.33 18.49
C ALA A 386 33.17 9.01 17.37
N LEU A 387 33.03 8.32 16.26
CA LEU A 387 32.34 8.71 15.05
C LEU A 387 31.10 7.84 14.90
N SER A 388 29.96 8.48 14.75
CA SER A 388 28.68 7.80 14.59
C SER A 388 28.19 7.84 13.16
N TRP A 389 27.35 6.87 12.81
CA TRP A 389 26.76 6.69 11.48
C TRP A 389 26.01 7.92 10.93
N ASN A 390 25.51 8.81 11.81
CA ASN A 390 24.73 9.99 11.41
C ASN A 390 25.61 11.21 11.07
N GLY A 391 26.94 11.06 11.22
CA GLY A 391 27.93 12.10 11.00
C GLY A 391 28.28 12.95 12.22
N GLN A 392 27.91 12.53 13.45
CA GLN A 392 28.40 13.16 14.67
C GLN A 392 29.74 12.55 15.09
N ALA A 393 30.65 13.42 15.52
CA ALA A 393 31.92 13.10 16.12
C ALA A 393 31.94 13.63 17.56
N THR A 394 32.39 12.80 18.50
CA THR A 394 32.67 13.19 19.87
C THR A 394 34.17 13.05 20.09
N VAL A 395 34.83 14.15 20.41
CA VAL A 395 36.27 14.18 20.70
C VAL A 395 36.46 14.40 22.20
N ILE A 396 37.34 13.60 22.80
CA ILE A 396 37.72 13.65 24.20
C ILE A 396 39.21 13.98 24.25
N ASP A 397 39.58 15.00 25.01
CA ASP A 397 40.98 15.34 25.29
C ASP A 397 41.37 14.72 26.64
N SER A 398 42.22 13.70 26.60
CA SER A 398 42.59 12.93 27.79
C SER A 398 43.49 13.71 28.75
N GLU A 399 44.22 14.72 28.29
CA GLU A 399 45.06 15.56 29.18
C GLU A 399 44.21 16.43 30.11
N ARG A 400 43.01 16.77 29.66
CA ARG A 400 42.05 17.57 30.43
C ARG A 400 41.23 16.71 31.38
N LEU A 401 41.45 15.40 31.42
CA LEU A 401 40.53 14.47 32.03
C LEU A 401 40.77 14.28 33.53
N ASP A 402 39.70 14.36 34.31
CA ASP A 402 39.72 14.18 35.76
C ASP A 402 39.19 12.80 36.16
N LYS A 403 37.96 12.49 35.70
CA LYS A 403 37.22 11.29 36.08
C LYS A 403 36.43 10.72 34.91
N ILE A 404 36.27 9.40 34.89
CA ILE A 404 35.36 8.67 34.01
C ILE A 404 34.34 7.91 34.86
N GLU A 405 33.06 8.02 34.49
CA GLU A 405 31.98 7.21 35.05
C GLU A 405 31.37 6.32 33.97
N THR A 406 31.25 5.03 34.24
CA THR A 406 30.46 4.13 33.40
C THR A 406 29.11 3.89 34.04
N ALA A 407 28.03 3.95 33.27
CA ALA A 407 26.67 3.71 33.75
C ALA A 407 25.83 2.95 32.72
N THR A 408 24.92 2.10 33.21
CA THR A 408 23.87 1.48 32.39
C THR A 408 22.60 2.31 32.49
N ILE A 409 22.15 2.87 31.38
CA ILE A 409 20.95 3.70 31.29
C ILE A 409 19.85 2.89 30.59
N SER A 410 18.82 2.52 31.33
CA SER A 410 17.57 2.03 30.75
C SER A 410 16.52 3.14 30.76
N GLY A 411 15.77 3.28 29.66
CA GLY A 411 14.71 4.27 29.57
C GLY A 411 13.65 3.91 28.53
N GLN A 412 12.67 4.80 28.37
CA GLN A 412 11.68 4.70 27.29
C GLN A 412 11.69 6.00 26.49
N VAL A 413 11.83 5.89 25.17
CA VAL A 413 11.61 7.02 24.26
C VAL A 413 10.28 6.85 23.55
N ARG A 414 9.56 7.96 23.39
CA ARG A 414 8.32 8.00 22.64
C ARG A 414 8.65 8.15 21.16
N SER A 415 8.39 7.11 20.37
CA SER A 415 8.41 7.16 18.92
C SER A 415 6.97 7.25 18.42
N GLY A 416 6.52 8.49 18.16
CA GLY A 416 5.11 8.75 17.82
C GLY A 416 4.15 8.43 18.97
N LYS A 417 3.26 7.45 18.77
CA LYS A 417 2.32 6.96 19.82
C LYS A 417 2.87 5.79 20.64
N VAL A 418 4.01 5.21 20.26
CA VAL A 418 4.57 4.01 20.89
C VAL A 418 5.73 4.39 21.82
N ARG A 419 5.78 3.76 23.01
CA ARG A 419 6.94 3.84 23.90
C ARG A 419 7.89 2.69 23.59
N VAL A 420 9.12 3.03 23.21
CA VAL A 420 10.17 2.06 22.92
C VAL A 420 11.17 2.08 24.07
N SER A 421 11.29 0.96 24.76
CA SER A 421 12.30 0.76 25.80
C SER A 421 13.68 0.65 25.17
N TYR A 422 14.68 1.29 25.76
CA TYR A 422 16.07 1.18 25.34
C TYR A 422 16.97 0.94 26.55
N VAL A 423 18.08 0.25 26.31
CA VAL A 423 19.20 0.11 27.24
C VAL A 423 20.44 0.63 26.51
N SER A 424 21.20 1.49 27.17
CA SER A 424 22.43 2.10 26.65
C SER A 424 23.51 2.07 27.72
N TYR A 425 24.71 1.68 27.33
CA TYR A 425 25.89 1.61 28.18
C TYR A 425 26.75 2.84 27.91
N VAL A 426 26.93 3.69 28.92
CA VAL A 426 27.48 5.03 28.70
C VAL A 426 28.78 5.22 29.48
N ALA A 427 29.81 5.73 28.82
CA ALA A 427 30.98 6.32 29.46
C ALA A 427 30.82 7.84 29.50
N ARG A 428 30.87 8.43 30.70
CA ARG A 428 30.79 9.86 30.97
C ARG A 428 32.17 10.37 31.37
N PHE A 429 32.59 11.48 30.78
CA PHE A 429 33.91 12.06 30.98
C PHE A 429 33.77 13.44 31.63
N TYR A 430 34.61 13.69 32.63
CA TYR A 430 34.65 14.93 33.41
C TYR A 430 36.03 15.56 33.26
N TYR A 431 36.07 16.85 32.91
CA TYR A 431 37.33 17.57 32.72
C TYR A 431 37.76 18.36 33.97
N ARG A 432 39.07 18.43 34.19
CA ARG A 432 39.73 19.23 35.23
C ARG A 432 39.39 20.71 35.05
N ASN A 433 39.12 21.39 36.16
CA ASN A 433 38.80 22.82 36.19
C ASN A 433 37.59 23.25 35.35
N ALA A 434 36.71 22.32 34.97
CA ALA A 434 35.37 22.69 34.53
C ALA A 434 34.62 23.34 35.70
N THR A 435 33.84 24.39 35.44
CA THR A 435 32.89 24.94 36.43
C THR A 435 32.09 23.78 37.02
N PRO A 436 31.87 23.70 38.34
CA PRO A 436 31.19 22.56 38.95
C PRO A 436 29.78 22.41 38.35
N LYS A 437 29.65 21.49 37.40
CA LYS A 437 28.40 21.16 36.73
C LYS A 437 27.82 19.93 37.38
N LYS A 438 26.49 19.89 37.52
CA LYS A 438 25.76 18.66 37.89
C LYS A 438 25.83 17.56 36.81
N THR A 439 26.43 17.85 35.66
CA THR A 439 26.45 16.99 34.47
C THR A 439 27.87 16.76 33.98
N PHE A 440 28.08 15.66 33.27
CA PHE A 440 29.33 15.31 32.56
C PHE A 440 29.65 16.29 31.42
N ASP A 441 30.92 16.41 31.04
CA ASP A 441 31.36 17.26 29.93
C ASP A 441 31.20 16.58 28.57
N LYS A 442 31.51 15.28 28.52
CA LYS A 442 31.32 14.43 27.34
C LYS A 442 30.71 13.09 27.73
N ALA A 443 30.02 12.46 26.78
CA ALA A 443 29.56 11.08 26.94
C ALA A 443 29.67 10.31 25.63
N LEU A 444 30.02 9.04 25.75
CA LEU A 444 29.96 8.05 24.68
C LEU A 444 28.96 6.98 25.08
N SER A 445 28.04 6.66 24.17
CA SER A 445 26.99 5.67 24.38
C SER A 445 27.19 4.48 23.46
N PHE A 446 27.06 3.29 24.02
CA PHE A 446 27.18 1.99 23.37
C PHE A 446 25.86 1.24 23.54
N ASN A 447 25.49 0.46 22.55
CA ASN A 447 24.31 -0.40 22.61
C ASN A 447 24.59 -1.75 23.28
N TRP A 448 25.86 -2.17 23.32
CA TRP A 448 26.29 -3.42 23.94
C TRP A 448 27.27 -3.18 25.09
N GLU A 449 27.10 -3.92 26.18
CA GLU A 449 27.97 -3.86 27.35
C GLU A 449 29.42 -4.21 26.97
N ASP A 450 29.61 -5.28 26.19
CA ASP A 450 30.93 -5.72 25.71
C ASP A 450 31.66 -4.64 24.90
N SER A 451 30.91 -3.81 24.15
CA SER A 451 31.51 -2.72 23.37
C SER A 451 32.03 -1.60 24.27
N LEU A 452 31.27 -1.25 25.31
CA LEU A 452 31.76 -0.34 26.37
C LEU A 452 32.95 -0.97 27.09
N GLY A 453 32.88 -2.26 27.44
CA GLY A 453 33.95 -3.00 28.11
C GLY A 453 35.26 -2.95 27.32
N LEU A 454 35.21 -3.25 26.01
CA LEU A 454 36.36 -3.19 25.12
C LEU A 454 36.93 -1.77 25.00
N PHE A 455 36.07 -0.76 24.87
CA PHE A 455 36.49 0.64 24.90
C PHE A 455 37.20 0.99 26.22
N MET A 456 36.65 0.60 27.36
CA MET A 456 37.24 0.88 28.67
C MET A 456 38.57 0.16 28.90
N VAL A 457 38.79 -1.01 28.30
CA VAL A 457 40.10 -1.68 28.29
C VAL A 457 41.15 -0.82 27.56
N LEU A 458 40.80 -0.24 26.41
CA LEU A 458 41.70 0.64 25.66
C LEU A 458 41.99 1.92 26.45
N VAL A 459 40.96 2.52 27.04
CA VAL A 459 41.09 3.72 27.89
C VAL A 459 42.04 3.46 29.06
N ARG A 460 41.84 2.37 29.82
CA ARG A 460 42.71 2.01 30.95
C ARG A 460 44.18 1.87 30.55
N LYS A 461 44.45 1.32 29.37
CA LYS A 461 45.82 1.19 28.85
C LYS A 461 46.48 2.55 28.54
N ARG A 462 45.72 3.59 28.19
CA ARG A 462 46.25 4.95 27.93
C ARG A 462 46.45 5.76 29.20
N VAL A 463 45.46 5.77 30.10
CA VAL A 463 45.49 6.65 31.28
C VAL A 463 46.18 6.02 32.49
N GLY A 464 46.26 4.69 32.56
CA GLY A 464 46.76 3.99 33.74
C GLY A 464 45.97 4.38 35.00
N ASP A 465 46.70 4.66 36.08
CA ASP A 465 46.13 5.08 37.37
C ASP A 465 45.96 6.60 37.50
N ASN A 466 46.30 7.38 36.46
CA ASN A 466 46.27 8.85 36.50
C ASN A 466 44.86 9.45 36.42
N VAL A 467 43.84 8.62 36.16
CA VAL A 467 42.44 9.01 36.00
C VAL A 467 41.55 8.08 36.82
N LYS A 468 40.66 8.65 37.63
CA LYS A 468 39.70 7.86 38.42
C LYS A 468 38.60 7.31 37.52
N ILE A 469 38.46 5.98 37.46
CA ILE A 469 37.38 5.29 36.72
C ILE A 469 36.44 4.62 37.72
N THR A 470 35.16 4.97 37.69
CA THR A 470 34.14 4.40 38.58
C THR A 470 32.95 3.86 37.79
N ALA A 471 32.43 2.70 38.19
CA ALA A 471 31.16 2.16 37.69
C ALA A 471 30.02 2.57 38.62
N VAL A 472 28.88 2.97 38.04
CA VAL A 472 27.67 3.45 38.73
C VAL A 472 26.46 2.63 38.30
#